data_AF-A0A1I7I298-F1
#
_entry.id   AF-A0A1I7I298-F1
#
_cell.length_a   1.000
_cell.length_b   1.000
_cell.length_c   1.000
_cell.angle_alpha   90.00
_cell.angle_beta   90.00
_cell.angle_gamma   90.00
#
_symmetry.space_group_name_H-M   'P 1'
#
loop_
_entity.id
_entity.type
_entity.pdbx_description
1 polymer ?
#
loop_
_entity_poly.entity_id
_entity_poly.type
_entity_poly.pdbx_seq_one_letter_code
_entity_poly.pdbx_strand_id
1 'polypeptide(L)' 'MTQVQFTLTEEEILQVLSGDREEAFKMMVKKILDQIMLAESAEQLGADRHERTDERQDYRNGTRTRMLTTRIGTIELEV' A
#
# COMPACT_ATOMS: atom_id res chain seq x y z
N MET A 1 -8.68 -13.40 4.39
CA MET A 1 -9.06 -12.54 3.25
C MET A 1 -9.04 -11.12 3.77
N THR A 2 -7.97 -10.40 3.50
CA THR A 2 -7.68 -9.08 4.06
C THR A 2 -8.50 -8.03 3.30
N GLN A 3 -9.28 -7.21 4.01
CA GLN A 3 -10.11 -6.17 3.40
C GLN A 3 -9.39 -4.82 3.51
N VAL A 4 -9.07 -4.21 2.37
CA VAL A 4 -8.31 -2.95 2.31
C VAL A 4 -9.24 -1.78 2.01
N GLN A 5 -9.28 -0.80 2.91
CA GLN A 5 -9.99 0.47 2.72
C GLN A 5 -8.95 1.54 2.42
N PHE A 6 -9.05 2.20 1.26
CA PHE A 6 -8.16 3.30 0.90
C PHE A 6 -8.96 4.55 0.57
N THR A 7 -8.41 5.70 0.93
CA THR A 7 -8.98 7.01 0.69
C THR A 7 -8.33 7.62 -0.55
N LEU A 8 -9.15 8.09 -1.49
CA LEU A 8 -8.71 8.93 -2.60
C LEU A 8 -9.06 10.38 -2.30
N THR A 9 -8.14 11.27 -2.61
CA THR A 9 -8.41 12.72 -2.54
C THR A 9 -9.13 13.18 -3.81
N GLU A 10 -9.84 14.30 -3.71
CA GLU A 10 -10.57 14.90 -4.84
C GLU A 10 -9.63 15.27 -6.00
N GLU A 11 -8.41 15.70 -5.68
CA GLU A 11 -7.34 15.99 -6.64
C GLU A 11 -6.91 14.74 -7.42
N GLU A 12 -6.79 13.59 -6.74
CA GLU A 12 -6.43 12.30 -7.36
C GLU A 12 -7.55 11.81 -8.28
N ILE A 13 -8.81 11.99 -7.86
CA ILE A 13 -9.99 11.66 -8.68
C ILE A 13 -10.02 12.52 -9.94
N LEU A 14 -9.75 13.83 -9.81
CA LEU A 14 -9.65 14.73 -10.96
C LEU A 14 -8.50 14.35 -11.88
N GLN A 15 -7.33 13.97 -11.34
CA GLN A 15 -6.20 13.52 -12.15
C GLN A 15 -6.52 12.26 -12.98
N VAL A 16 -7.25 11.31 -12.39
CA VAL A 16 -7.73 10.10 -13.10
C VAL A 16 -8.74 10.46 -14.20
N LEU A 17 -9.61 11.46 -13.96
CA LEU A 17 -10.69 11.82 -14.87
C LEU A 17 -10.29 12.80 -15.99
N SER A 18 -9.39 13.75 -15.72
CA SER A 18 -9.04 14.84 -16.65
C SER A 18 -7.56 14.87 -17.07
N GLY A 19 -6.69 14.10 -16.41
CA GLY A 19 -5.25 14.12 -16.63
C GLY A 19 -4.71 12.94 -17.45
N ASP A 20 -3.39 12.75 -17.37
CA ASP A 20 -2.68 11.64 -17.99
C ASP A 20 -3.01 10.33 -17.27
N ARG A 21 -3.85 9.50 -17.89
CA ARG A 21 -4.44 8.31 -17.23
C ARG A 21 -3.39 7.34 -16.71
N GLU A 22 -2.26 7.18 -17.40
CA GLU A 22 -1.21 6.25 -16.98
C GLU A 22 -0.56 6.66 -15.65
N GLU A 23 -0.22 7.94 -15.48
CA GLU A 23 0.41 8.45 -14.27
C GLU A 23 -0.53 8.33 -13.06
N ALA A 24 -1.81 8.67 -13.26
CA ALA A 24 -2.84 8.58 -12.24
C ALA A 24 -3.11 7.12 -11.81
N PHE A 25 -3.17 6.20 -12.78
CA PHE A 25 -3.30 4.77 -12.50
C PHE A 25 -2.09 4.22 -11.74
N LYS A 26 -0.88 4.63 -12.12
CA LYS A 26 0.36 4.21 -11.46
C LYS A 26 0.38 4.64 -10.00
N MET A 27 -0.02 5.88 -9.71
CA MET A 27 -0.15 6.39 -8.34
C MET A 27 -1.21 5.62 -7.53
N MET A 28 -2.36 5.34 -8.13
CA MET A 28 -3.44 4.58 -7.47
C MET A 28 -3.00 3.15 -7.15
N VAL A 29 -2.38 2.45 -8.12
CA VAL A 29 -1.87 1.09 -7.92
C VAL A 29 -0.79 1.07 -6.84
N LYS A 30 0.11 2.05 -6.82
CA LYS A 30 1.10 2.20 -5.75
C LYS A 30 0.42 2.25 -4.37
N LYS A 31 -0.53 3.17 -4.18
CA LYS A 31 -1.24 3.33 -2.90
C LYS A 31 -1.96 2.05 -2.46
N ILE A 32 -2.63 1.38 -3.38
CA ILE A 32 -3.34 0.12 -3.10
C ILE A 32 -2.34 -0.95 -2.63
N LEU A 33 -1.23 -1.10 -3.35
CA LEU A 33 -0.20 -2.09 -3.00
C LEU A 33 0.46 -1.78 -1.65
N ASP A 34 0.78 -0.51 -1.36
CA ASP A 34 1.35 -0.10 -0.07
C ASP A 34 0.38 -0.44 1.09
N GLN A 35 -0.94 -0.22 0.91
CA GLN A 35 -1.94 -0.56 1.92
C GLN A 35 -2.12 -2.07 2.10
N ILE A 36 -2.10 -2.84 1.01
CA ILE A 36 -2.15 -4.31 1.07
C ILE A 36 -0.95 -4.83 1.86
N MET A 37 0.27 -4.36 1.57
CA MET A 37 1.49 -4.79 2.26
C MET A 37 1.42 -4.52 3.77
N LEU A 38 0.91 -3.35 4.17
CA LEU A 38 0.73 -3.02 5.58
C LEU A 38 -0.29 -3.93 6.27
N ALA A 39 -1.39 -4.24 5.59
CA ALA A 39 -2.44 -5.09 6.12
C ALA A 39 -1.98 -6.56 6.24
N GLU A 40 -1.31 -7.10 5.21
CA GLU A 40 -0.72 -8.44 5.26
C GLU A 40 0.38 -8.53 6.33
N SER A 41 1.19 -7.48 6.49
CA SER A 41 2.17 -7.41 7.57
C SER A 41 1.50 -7.45 8.95
N ALA A 42 0.41 -6.71 9.16
CA ALA A 42 -0.31 -6.73 10.44
C ALA A 42 -0.89 -8.11 10.73
N GLU A 43 -1.51 -8.74 9.72
CA GLU A 43 -2.09 -10.09 9.81
C GLU A 43 -1.01 -11.14 10.12
N GLN A 44 0.16 -11.06 9.46
CA GLN A 44 1.28 -11.96 9.72
C GLN A 44 1.88 -11.77 11.12
N LEU A 45 2.02 -10.52 11.58
CA LEU A 45 2.52 -10.24 12.93
C LEU A 45 1.50 -10.61 14.01
N GLY A 46 0.22 -10.75 13.65
CA GLY A 46 -0.89 -10.94 14.59
C GLY A 46 -1.12 -9.72 15.49
N ALA A 47 -0.65 -8.54 15.08
CA ALA A 47 -0.70 -7.32 15.88
C ALA A 47 -0.71 -6.08 15.00
N ASP A 48 -1.59 -5.14 15.32
CA ASP A 48 -1.59 -3.83 14.68
C ASP A 48 -0.49 -2.90 15.22
N ARG A 49 -0.34 -1.73 14.59
CA ARG A 49 0.71 -0.78 14.95
C ARG A 49 0.54 -0.30 16.40
N HIS A 50 1.57 -0.52 17.22
CA HIS A 50 1.58 -0.23 18.67
C HIS A 50 0.57 -1.00 19.52
N GLU A 51 -0.12 -1.98 18.94
CA GLU A 51 -1.00 -2.85 19.70
C GLU A 51 -0.19 -3.77 20.62
N ARG A 52 -0.73 -4.07 21.80
CA ARG A 52 -0.17 -5.07 22.72
C ARG A 52 -1.09 -6.27 22.70
N THR A 53 -0.57 -7.38 22.20
CA THR A 53 -1.28 -8.66 22.11
C THR A 53 -0.31 -9.78 22.43
N ASP A 54 -0.81 -10.81 23.10
CA ASP A 54 -0.07 -12.03 23.43
C ASP A 54 0.12 -12.94 22.21
N GLU A 55 -0.64 -12.70 21.13
CA GLU A 55 -0.56 -13.45 19.86
C GLU A 55 0.56 -12.96 18.93
N ARG A 56 1.26 -11.88 19.30
CA ARG A 56 2.32 -11.28 18.48
C ARG A 56 3.44 -12.27 18.20
N GLN A 57 3.71 -12.52 16.92
CA GLN A 57 4.75 -13.46 16.50
C GLN A 57 6.12 -12.81 16.26
N ASP A 58 6.17 -11.55 15.84
CA ASP A 58 7.42 -10.85 15.52
C ASP A 58 7.29 -9.32 15.63
N TYR A 59 8.38 -8.58 15.38
CA TYR A 59 8.45 -7.12 15.37
C TYR A 59 8.78 -6.57 13.97
N ARG A 60 8.12 -5.48 13.58
CA ARG A 60 8.42 -4.78 12.33
C ARG A 60 9.82 -4.18 12.36
N ASN A 61 10.61 -4.45 11.32
CA ASN A 61 11.97 -3.92 11.14
C ASN A 61 12.01 -2.80 10.08
N GLY A 62 11.24 -1.73 10.32
CA GLY A 62 11.12 -0.61 9.40
C GLY A 62 10.53 -0.98 8.03
N THR A 63 10.74 -0.12 7.04
CA THR A 63 10.38 -0.33 5.63
C THR A 63 11.61 -0.18 4.75
N ARG A 64 11.59 -0.82 3.59
CA ARG A 64 12.64 -0.77 2.57
C ARG A 64 12.00 -0.48 1.22
N THR A 65 12.60 0.45 0.49
CA THR A 65 12.15 0.77 -0.87
C THR A 65 12.50 -0.35 -1.83
N ARG A 66 11.52 -0.84 -2.59
CA ARG A 66 11.73 -1.80 -3.68
C ARG A 66 11.02 -1.35 -4.95
N MET A 67 11.65 -1.60 -6.09
CA MET A 67 11.06 -1.34 -7.39
C MET A 67 10.32 -2.57 -7.91
N LEU A 68 9.07 -2.39 -8.33
CA LEU A 68 8.25 -3.40 -8.98
C LEU A 68 7.95 -2.95 -10.42
N THR A 69 8.46 -3.71 -11.39
CA THR A 69 8.15 -3.47 -12.81
C THR A 69 6.80 -4.09 -13.16
N THR A 70 5.84 -3.25 -13.54
CA THR A 70 4.49 -3.66 -13.94
C THR A 70 4.21 -3.26 -15.38
N ARG A 71 3.05 -3.64 -15.93
CA ARG A 71 2.63 -3.26 -17.30
C ARG A 71 2.48 -1.74 -17.47
N ILE A 72 2.16 -1.04 -16.39
CA ILE A 72 1.99 0.43 -16.35
C ILE A 72 3.28 1.16 -15.93
N GLY A 73 4.43 0.46 -16.03
CA GLY A 73 5.74 0.99 -15.69
C GLY A 73 6.26 0.52 -14.33
N THR A 74 7.38 1.12 -13.91
CA THR A 74 8.06 0.79 -12.65
C THR A 74 7.49 1.58 -11.49
N ILE A 75 7.01 0.89 -10.46
CA ILE A 75 6.45 1.46 -9.25
C ILE A 75 7.45 1.24 -8.11
N GLU A 76 7.70 2.29 -7.33
CA GLU A 76 8.45 2.19 -6.08
C GLU A 76 7.47 1.90 -4.94
N LEU A 77 7.70 0.81 -4.20
CA LEU A 77 6.90 0.36 -3.08
C LEU A 77 7.73 0.40 -1.79
N GLU A 78 7.07 0.62 -0.66
CA GLU A 78 7.68 0.52 0.67
C GLU A 78 7.29 -0.79 1.33
N VAL A 79 8.27 -1.69 1.54
CA VAL A 79 8.07 -3.06 2.07
C VAL A 79 8.74 -3.26 3.42
#